data_AF-A0AAN7KWP2-F1
#
_entry.id   AF-A0AAN7KWP2-F1
#
_cell.length_a   1.000
_cell.length_b   1.000
_cell.length_c   1.000
_cell.angle_alpha   90.00
_cell.angle_beta   90.00
_cell.angle_gamma   90.00
#
_symmetry.space_group_name_H-M   'P 1'
#
loop_
_entity.id
_entity.type
_entity.pdbx_description
1 polymer ?
#
loop_
_entity_poly.entity_id
_entity_poly.type
_entity_poly.pdbx_seq_one_letter_code
_entity_poly.pdbx_strand_id
1 'polypeptide(L)'
;MNLLQSPDRRMTAFKENTILSFNSAAKLPLDFIEFDVQVTKDDCPIIFHDNFILSNDNGTVFERRVTELTLNEFMCYGPQREPEKQGKSLMRKTKDGKILNWDVESDDSHCTLQEAFQKVDPSLGFNIELKFDDYIVYPQEDLVRSLQSILKVVSDYGHSRPVIFSTFQPDAALLVRKLQSVYPVFFLTNGGLEMYCDARRNSLEEAARLCLEGGLQGIVSEVKAIFKNPEAISKIKESKLALLTYGKLNNVPEAVYMQHLMGIEGVIVDLVHEITDVVSDMIKPSSLSSTAEAGVADKELKPQFSEREISFLLKLIPNRRFHRSLCTPPSESNLRFGGFNGRLHSSCCRMPPSRTPSSRKSLIVNCTLFDETTLSSPTKVAAKEPTLALKKKAMDVAPDLRGTSIFLIGMKSSMKTRLAEVLAELLRYYYFDSDALVEEAAGGEASAKVLQETDEQGFRDSETEVLKQLSSMGRLVVCAGDGAVQSSTNLYISLALSCPHLPSVSI
;
A
#
# COMPACT_ATOMS: atom_id res chain seq x y z
N MET A 1 11.08 -8.15 0.29
CA MET A 1 11.55 -8.35 -1.09
C MET A 1 12.76 -7.48 -1.42
N ASN A 2 13.74 -8.06 -2.10
CA ASN A 2 14.92 -7.38 -2.60
C ASN A 2 14.60 -6.43 -3.77
N LEU A 3 15.16 -5.22 -3.73
CA LEU A 3 15.12 -4.24 -4.82
C LEU A 3 16.54 -3.96 -5.30
N LEU A 4 17.00 -4.70 -6.32
CA LEU A 4 18.41 -4.75 -6.74
C LEU A 4 18.99 -3.43 -7.27
N GLN A 5 18.13 -2.51 -7.71
CA GLN A 5 18.53 -1.18 -8.16
C GLN A 5 18.27 -0.10 -7.11
N SER A 6 17.82 -0.47 -5.91
CA SER A 6 17.58 0.48 -4.84
C SER A 6 18.92 1.05 -4.36
N PRO A 7 19.03 2.39 -4.18
CA PRO A 7 20.19 2.97 -3.50
C PRO A 7 20.23 2.61 -2.01
N ASP A 8 19.10 2.18 -1.44
CA ASP A 8 19.00 1.71 -0.07
C ASP A 8 19.56 0.29 0.06
N ARG A 9 20.76 0.18 0.64
CA ARG A 9 21.48 -1.09 0.85
C ARG A 9 20.69 -2.10 1.67
N ARG A 10 19.75 -1.66 2.50
CA ARG A 10 18.90 -2.57 3.29
C ARG A 10 18.07 -3.49 2.39
N MET A 11 17.74 -3.02 1.18
CA MET A 11 17.01 -3.81 0.18
C MET A 11 17.86 -4.90 -0.49
N THR A 12 19.18 -4.89 -0.29
CA THR A 12 20.13 -5.88 -0.84
C THR A 12 21.00 -6.52 0.25
N ALA A 13 20.67 -6.33 1.53
CA ALA A 13 21.47 -6.84 2.64
C ALA A 13 21.37 -8.37 2.77
N PHE A 14 20.15 -8.91 2.74
CA PHE A 14 19.89 -10.35 2.83
C PHE A 14 19.11 -10.83 1.61
N LYS A 15 19.41 -12.03 1.11
CA LYS A 15 18.57 -12.68 0.12
C LYS A 15 17.20 -12.99 0.71
N GLU A 16 16.14 -12.53 0.04
CA GLU A 16 14.77 -12.87 0.44
C GLU A 16 14.54 -14.39 0.43
N ASN A 17 13.59 -14.86 1.24
CA ASN A 17 13.15 -16.26 1.22
C ASN A 17 14.25 -17.30 1.52
N THR A 18 15.19 -16.94 2.41
CA THR A 18 16.25 -17.84 2.89
C THR A 18 16.18 -18.07 4.40
N ILE A 19 16.63 -19.24 4.87
CA ILE A 19 16.72 -19.56 6.31
C ILE A 19 17.58 -18.51 7.04
N LEU A 20 18.69 -18.08 6.42
CA LEU A 20 19.53 -17.01 6.94
C LEU A 20 18.75 -15.71 7.16
N SER A 21 17.95 -15.27 6.17
CA SER A 21 17.15 -14.05 6.28
C SER A 21 16.10 -14.15 7.39
N PHE A 22 15.40 -15.28 7.50
CA PHE A 22 14.36 -15.51 8.51
C PHE A 22 14.94 -15.50 9.93
N ASN A 23 16.04 -16.22 10.16
CA ASN A 23 16.70 -16.26 11.47
C ASN A 23 17.42 -14.95 11.82
N SER A 24 17.77 -14.14 10.83
CA SER A 24 18.27 -12.79 11.07
C SER A 24 17.15 -11.86 11.53
N ALA A 25 15.96 -11.97 10.93
CA ALA A 25 14.77 -11.24 11.35
C ALA A 25 14.24 -11.69 12.72
N ALA A 26 14.36 -12.98 13.07
CA ALA A 26 13.95 -13.55 14.37
C ALA A 26 14.60 -12.92 15.60
N LYS A 27 15.70 -12.16 15.42
CA LYS A 27 16.38 -11.43 16.49
C LYS A 27 15.61 -10.15 16.91
N LEU A 28 14.59 -9.78 16.15
CA LEU A 28 13.74 -8.61 16.37
C LEU A 28 12.37 -9.06 16.92
N PRO A 29 11.61 -8.16 17.58
CA PRO A 29 10.31 -8.51 18.17
C PRO A 29 9.22 -8.63 17.09
N LEU A 30 9.22 -9.75 16.37
CA LEU A 30 8.27 -10.09 15.32
C LEU A 30 7.37 -11.24 15.76
N ASP A 31 6.11 -11.20 15.33
CA ASP A 31 5.17 -12.30 15.57
C ASP A 31 5.23 -13.36 14.46
N PHE A 32 5.43 -12.93 13.21
CA PHE A 32 5.37 -13.80 12.03
C PHE A 32 6.48 -13.46 11.02
N ILE A 33 6.87 -14.48 10.25
CA ILE A 33 7.60 -14.31 8.98
C ILE A 33 6.65 -14.70 7.85
N GLU A 34 6.61 -13.85 6.82
CA GLU A 34 5.88 -14.10 5.58
C GLU A 34 6.82 -14.61 4.49
N PHE A 35 6.34 -15.58 3.71
CA PHE A 35 7.04 -16.09 2.54
C PHE A 35 6.10 -16.82 1.57
N ASP A 36 6.52 -16.86 0.31
CA ASP A 36 5.82 -17.53 -0.79
C ASP A 36 6.19 -19.00 -0.91
N VAL A 37 5.18 -19.85 -1.01
CA VAL A 37 5.34 -21.28 -1.30
C VAL A 37 4.78 -21.63 -2.67
N GLN A 38 5.64 -22.26 -3.47
CA GLN A 38 5.29 -22.91 -4.73
C GLN A 38 5.57 -24.40 -4.63
N VAL A 39 4.95 -25.21 -5.50
CA VAL A 39 5.18 -26.67 -5.56
C VAL A 39 5.89 -27.02 -6.86
N THR A 40 7.00 -27.75 -6.74
CA THR A 40 7.78 -28.23 -7.89
C THR A 40 7.03 -29.33 -8.65
N LYS A 41 7.51 -29.66 -9.86
CA LYS A 41 6.94 -30.71 -10.74
C LYS A 41 6.86 -32.09 -10.08
N ASP A 42 7.75 -32.37 -9.14
CA ASP A 42 7.84 -33.58 -8.32
C ASP A 42 7.22 -33.39 -6.91
N ASP A 43 6.23 -32.52 -6.80
CA ASP A 43 5.37 -32.32 -5.62
C ASP A 43 6.09 -31.84 -4.35
N CYS A 44 7.22 -31.15 -4.47
CA CYS A 44 7.96 -30.63 -3.32
C CYS A 44 7.64 -29.15 -3.07
N PRO A 45 7.10 -28.77 -1.89
CA PRO A 45 6.90 -27.37 -1.54
C PRO A 45 8.23 -26.65 -1.28
N ILE A 46 8.49 -25.61 -2.05
CA ILE A 46 9.69 -24.76 -1.98
C ILE A 46 9.31 -23.32 -1.63
N ILE A 47 10.25 -22.58 -1.03
CA ILE A 47 10.05 -21.17 -0.72
C ILE A 47 10.67 -20.31 -1.82
N PHE A 48 9.83 -19.64 -2.60
CA PHE A 48 10.25 -18.79 -3.72
C PHE A 48 9.09 -17.91 -4.24
N HIS A 49 9.35 -16.61 -4.44
CA HIS A 49 8.33 -15.62 -4.80
C HIS A 49 8.01 -15.58 -6.30
N ASP A 50 9.02 -15.43 -7.16
CA ASP A 50 8.83 -15.18 -8.58
C ASP A 50 8.32 -16.46 -9.30
N ASN A 51 7.44 -16.32 -10.30
CA ASN A 51 6.95 -17.49 -11.06
C ASN A 51 8.04 -18.14 -11.94
N PHE A 52 9.10 -17.38 -12.23
CA PHE A 52 10.21 -17.78 -13.07
C PHE A 52 11.53 -17.57 -12.34
N ILE A 53 12.46 -18.50 -12.53
CA ILE A 53 13.85 -18.39 -12.09
C ILE A 53 14.75 -18.19 -13.30
N LEU A 54 15.65 -17.21 -13.20
CA LEU A 54 16.55 -16.85 -14.28
C LEU A 54 18.00 -17.17 -13.91
N SER A 55 18.75 -17.66 -14.89
CA SER A 55 20.19 -17.89 -14.76
C SER A 55 20.95 -17.43 -16.00
N ASN A 56 22.22 -17.05 -15.80
CA ASN A 56 23.16 -16.78 -16.88
C ASN A 56 24.13 -17.96 -17.03
N ASP A 57 24.28 -18.44 -18.27
CA ASP A 57 25.38 -19.32 -18.65
C ASP A 57 26.05 -18.76 -19.91
N ASN A 58 27.33 -18.41 -19.78
CA ASN A 58 28.18 -17.85 -20.84
C ASN A 58 27.53 -16.70 -21.64
N GLY A 59 26.84 -15.79 -20.95
CA GLY A 59 26.18 -14.62 -21.55
C GLY A 59 24.78 -14.91 -22.09
N THR A 60 24.33 -16.16 -22.08
CA THR A 60 22.97 -16.55 -22.44
C THR A 60 22.10 -16.60 -21.19
N VAL A 61 20.98 -15.88 -21.22
CA VAL A 61 19.99 -15.91 -20.13
C VAL A 61 18.99 -17.04 -20.38
N PHE A 62 18.86 -17.90 -19.40
CA PHE A 62 17.85 -18.97 -19.36
C PHE A 62 16.78 -18.59 -18.35
N GLU A 63 15.53 -18.69 -18.77
CA GLU A 63 14.35 -18.47 -17.94
C GLU A 63 13.58 -19.79 -17.85
N ARG A 64 13.26 -20.23 -16.63
CA ARG A 64 12.46 -21.43 -16.40
C ARG A 64 11.35 -21.14 -15.41
N ARG A 65 10.16 -21.69 -15.67
CA ARG A 65 9.05 -21.64 -14.72
C ARG A 65 9.36 -22.52 -13.51
N VAL A 66 9.15 -21.99 -12.32
CA VAL A 66 9.52 -22.65 -11.07
C VAL A 66 8.76 -23.97 -10.88
N THR A 67 7.47 -23.98 -11.19
CA THR A 67 6.60 -25.17 -11.09
C THR A 67 6.91 -26.27 -12.12
N GLU A 68 7.75 -26.00 -13.12
CA GLU A 68 8.20 -27.00 -14.11
C GLU A 68 9.53 -27.66 -13.74
N LEU A 69 10.20 -27.19 -12.69
CA LEU A 69 11.44 -27.75 -12.17
C LEU A 69 11.14 -28.93 -11.24
N THR A 70 12.03 -29.91 -11.19
CA THR A 70 12.10 -30.82 -10.03
C THR A 70 12.77 -30.11 -8.85
N LEU A 71 12.61 -30.61 -7.63
CA LEU A 71 13.30 -30.07 -6.47
C LEU A 71 14.82 -30.03 -6.70
N ASN A 72 15.39 -31.12 -7.20
CA ASN A 72 16.83 -31.20 -7.47
C ASN A 72 17.29 -30.14 -8.49
N GLU A 73 16.50 -29.90 -9.55
CA GLU A 73 16.81 -28.87 -10.53
C GLU A 73 16.75 -27.45 -9.94
N PHE A 74 15.75 -27.18 -9.08
CA PHE A 74 15.59 -25.90 -8.40
C PHE A 74 16.74 -25.61 -7.42
N MET A 75 17.17 -26.62 -6.65
CA MET A 75 18.25 -26.45 -5.67
C MET A 75 19.63 -26.19 -6.30
N CYS A 76 19.80 -26.44 -7.59
CA CYS A 76 21.04 -26.11 -8.31
C CYS A 76 21.21 -24.61 -8.58
N TYR A 77 20.23 -23.75 -8.28
CA TYR A 77 20.33 -22.31 -8.47
C TYR A 77 20.87 -21.62 -7.20
N GLY A 78 21.71 -20.60 -7.37
CA GLY A 78 22.27 -19.82 -6.28
C GLY A 78 23.35 -20.55 -5.47
N PRO A 79 23.69 -20.04 -4.27
CA PRO A 79 24.68 -20.65 -3.39
C PRO A 79 24.36 -22.12 -3.09
N GLN A 80 25.37 -22.98 -3.11
CA GLN A 80 25.22 -24.42 -2.84
C GLN A 80 25.64 -24.74 -1.41
N ARG A 81 25.04 -25.79 -0.84
CA ARG A 81 25.31 -26.25 0.53
C ARG A 81 26.67 -26.91 0.66
N GLU A 82 27.08 -27.63 -0.36
CA GLU A 82 28.43 -28.19 -0.42
C GLU A 82 29.40 -27.14 -0.98
N PRO A 83 30.47 -26.78 -0.24
CA PRO A 83 31.42 -25.73 -0.65
C PRO A 83 32.07 -25.97 -2.02
N GLU A 84 32.14 -27.24 -2.45
CA GLU A 84 32.78 -27.65 -3.70
C GLU A 84 31.86 -27.55 -4.92
N LYS A 85 30.54 -27.39 -4.73
CA LYS A 85 29.58 -27.31 -5.82
C LYS A 85 29.35 -25.85 -6.21
N GLN A 86 29.44 -25.58 -7.50
CA GLN A 86 29.05 -24.29 -8.06
C GLN A 86 27.61 -24.37 -8.56
N GLY A 87 26.73 -23.52 -8.02
CA GLY A 87 25.35 -23.40 -8.48
C GLY A 87 25.25 -22.51 -9.72
N LYS A 88 24.09 -22.57 -10.38
CA LYS A 88 23.75 -21.67 -11.47
C LYS A 88 23.64 -20.24 -10.92
N SER A 89 24.15 -19.28 -11.68
CA SER A 89 24.00 -17.86 -11.35
C SER A 89 22.51 -17.51 -11.25
N LEU A 90 22.16 -16.62 -10.33
CA LEU A 90 20.81 -16.11 -10.16
C LEU A 90 20.68 -14.75 -10.80
N MET A 91 19.64 -14.57 -11.60
CA MET A 91 19.25 -13.29 -12.15
C MET A 91 17.82 -12.96 -11.76
N ARG A 92 17.48 -11.66 -11.77
CA ARG A 92 16.11 -11.19 -11.57
C ARG A 92 15.72 -10.21 -12.66
N LYS A 93 14.50 -10.34 -13.15
CA LYS A 93 13.90 -9.41 -14.10
C LYS A 93 13.15 -8.32 -13.34
N THR A 94 13.53 -7.07 -13.55
CA THR A 94 12.86 -5.92 -12.96
C THR A 94 11.55 -5.61 -13.68
N LYS A 95 10.70 -4.75 -13.08
CA LYS A 95 9.42 -4.36 -13.67
C LYS A 95 9.54 -3.63 -15.01
N ASP A 96 10.65 -2.93 -15.25
CA ASP A 96 10.99 -2.31 -16.53
C ASP A 96 11.63 -3.28 -17.53
N GLY A 97 11.67 -4.58 -17.20
CA GLY A 97 12.13 -5.65 -18.09
C GLY A 97 13.64 -5.85 -18.15
N LYS A 98 14.43 -5.09 -17.37
CA LYS A 98 15.88 -5.29 -17.29
C LYS A 98 16.18 -6.57 -16.52
N ILE A 99 17.21 -7.28 -16.94
CA ILE A 99 17.68 -8.49 -16.26
C ILE A 99 19.00 -8.15 -15.59
N LEU A 100 19.06 -8.40 -14.28
CA LEU A 100 20.21 -8.07 -13.44
C LEU A 100 20.65 -9.32 -12.67
N ASN A 101 21.93 -9.37 -12.32
CA ASN A 101 22.40 -10.37 -11.35
C ASN A 101 21.72 -10.12 -10.01
N TRP A 102 21.29 -11.19 -9.37
CA TRP A 102 20.64 -11.13 -8.06
C TRP A 102 21.66 -11.22 -6.93
N ASP A 103 22.56 -10.24 -6.90
CA ASP A 103 23.61 -10.14 -5.91
C ASP A 103 23.12 -9.41 -4.65
N VAL A 104 23.44 -9.96 -3.48
CA VAL A 104 23.13 -9.41 -2.16
C VAL A 104 24.34 -9.56 -1.23
N GLU A 105 24.37 -8.83 -0.11
CA GLU A 105 25.51 -8.88 0.82
C GLU A 105 25.61 -10.22 1.55
N SER A 106 24.47 -10.77 2.00
CA SER A 106 24.36 -12.05 2.67
C SER A 106 23.38 -12.96 1.92
N ASP A 107 23.92 -14.02 1.31
CA ASP A 107 23.16 -15.00 0.53
C ASP A 107 23.27 -16.40 1.16
N ASP A 108 22.28 -17.25 0.90
CA ASP A 108 22.21 -18.63 1.39
C ASP A 108 21.50 -19.51 0.34
N SER A 109 21.68 -20.82 0.44
CA SER A 109 21.01 -21.76 -0.46
C SER A 109 19.49 -21.66 -0.35
N HIS A 110 18.78 -21.94 -1.45
CA HIS A 110 17.33 -22.07 -1.44
C HIS A 110 16.88 -23.13 -0.43
N CYS A 111 15.63 -22.98 0.05
CA CYS A 111 15.08 -23.86 1.07
C CYS A 111 13.67 -24.38 0.70
N THR A 112 13.37 -25.56 1.23
CA THR A 112 12.03 -26.14 1.17
C THR A 112 11.17 -25.63 2.32
N LEU A 113 9.85 -25.77 2.21
CA LEU A 113 8.94 -25.47 3.31
C LEU A 113 9.25 -26.32 4.55
N GLN A 114 9.59 -27.60 4.34
CA GLN A 114 9.98 -28.50 5.43
C GLN A 114 11.19 -27.93 6.19
N GLU A 115 12.21 -27.49 5.47
CA GLU A 115 13.40 -26.93 6.09
C GLU A 115 13.13 -25.66 6.85
N ALA A 116 12.20 -24.82 6.38
CA ALA A 116 11.78 -23.64 7.14
C ALA A 116 11.17 -24.03 8.50
N PHE A 117 10.25 -25.00 8.54
CA PHE A 117 9.71 -25.48 9.81
C PHE A 117 10.77 -26.03 10.76
N GLN A 118 11.79 -26.72 10.21
CA GLN A 118 12.86 -27.34 10.98
C GLN A 118 13.94 -26.36 11.47
N LYS A 119 14.26 -25.32 10.69
CA LYS A 119 15.47 -24.51 10.89
C LYS A 119 15.19 -23.05 11.26
N VAL A 120 13.99 -22.53 10.99
CA VAL A 120 13.63 -21.17 11.42
C VAL A 120 13.30 -21.17 12.90
N ASP A 121 13.66 -20.11 13.61
CA ASP A 121 13.39 -19.93 15.03
C ASP A 121 11.92 -20.29 15.37
N PRO A 122 11.69 -21.19 16.35
CA PRO A 122 10.34 -21.70 16.66
C PRO A 122 9.45 -20.67 17.35
N SER A 123 9.98 -19.53 17.83
CA SER A 123 9.18 -18.45 18.42
C SER A 123 8.31 -17.72 17.38
N LEU A 124 8.72 -17.73 16.11
CA LEU A 124 8.02 -17.04 15.03
C LEU A 124 6.89 -17.90 14.43
N GLY A 125 5.73 -17.29 14.24
CA GLY A 125 4.68 -17.83 13.37
C GLY A 125 5.04 -17.73 11.89
N PHE A 126 4.35 -18.49 11.05
CA PHE A 126 4.48 -18.39 9.59
C PHE A 126 3.22 -17.84 8.94
N ASN A 127 3.36 -16.84 8.08
CA ASN A 127 2.36 -16.49 7.07
C ASN A 127 2.81 -17.09 5.74
N ILE A 128 2.16 -18.18 5.35
CA ILE A 128 2.48 -18.94 4.14
C ILE A 128 1.61 -18.42 2.99
N GLU A 129 2.20 -17.63 2.09
CA GLU A 129 1.53 -17.26 0.84
C GLU A 129 1.53 -18.47 -0.12
N LEU A 130 0.34 -18.96 -0.48
CA LEU A 130 0.16 -20.00 -1.49
C LEU A 130 0.23 -19.34 -2.87
N LYS A 131 1.39 -19.46 -3.50
CA LYS A 131 1.72 -18.71 -4.71
C LYS A 131 1.34 -19.48 -5.98
N PHE A 132 0.51 -18.85 -6.79
CA PHE A 132 0.11 -19.36 -8.10
C PHE A 132 0.35 -18.29 -9.17
N ASP A 133 0.62 -18.72 -10.41
CA ASP A 133 0.79 -17.80 -11.53
C ASP A 133 -0.56 -17.24 -12.01
N ASP A 134 -0.72 -15.92 -11.92
CA ASP A 134 -1.94 -15.20 -12.33
C ASP A 134 -2.33 -15.35 -13.81
N TYR A 135 -1.39 -15.73 -14.67
CA TYR A 135 -1.60 -15.94 -16.10
C TYR A 135 -1.92 -17.40 -16.47
N ILE A 136 -1.98 -18.30 -15.48
CA ILE A 136 -2.37 -19.69 -15.67
C ILE A 136 -3.75 -19.93 -15.07
N VAL A 137 -4.61 -20.59 -15.86
CA VAL A 137 -5.85 -21.15 -15.35
C VAL A 137 -5.54 -22.53 -14.79
N TYR A 138 -5.64 -22.68 -13.47
CA TYR A 138 -5.39 -23.96 -12.80
C TYR A 138 -6.67 -24.78 -12.74
N PRO A 139 -6.68 -26.01 -13.27
CA PRO A 139 -7.70 -27.00 -12.95
C PRO A 139 -7.79 -27.22 -11.44
N GLN A 140 -8.99 -27.49 -10.95
CA GLN A 140 -9.21 -27.71 -9.50
C GLN A 140 -8.35 -28.87 -8.96
N GLU A 141 -8.15 -29.91 -9.76
CA GLU A 141 -7.32 -31.07 -9.40
C GLU A 141 -5.85 -30.69 -9.17
N ASP A 142 -5.29 -29.79 -9.99
CA ASP A 142 -3.91 -29.31 -9.84
C ASP A 142 -3.75 -28.40 -8.61
N LEU A 143 -4.75 -27.55 -8.35
CA LEU A 143 -4.80 -26.76 -7.10
C LEU A 143 -4.85 -27.69 -5.89
N VAL A 144 -5.75 -28.66 -5.87
CA VAL A 144 -5.90 -29.61 -4.75
C VAL A 144 -4.61 -30.39 -4.53
N ARG A 145 -3.98 -30.90 -5.59
CA ARG A 145 -2.70 -31.61 -5.51
C ARG A 145 -1.61 -30.74 -4.86
N SER A 146 -1.45 -29.51 -5.35
CA SER A 146 -0.46 -28.57 -4.82
C SER A 146 -0.72 -28.25 -3.35
N LEU A 147 -1.97 -27.95 -3.00
CA LEU A 147 -2.38 -27.66 -1.62
C LEU A 147 -2.16 -28.86 -0.69
N GLN A 148 -2.45 -30.08 -1.14
CA GLN A 148 -2.23 -31.29 -0.36
C GLN A 148 -0.74 -31.52 -0.06
N SER A 149 0.16 -31.26 -1.01
CA SER A 149 1.61 -31.34 -0.78
C SER A 149 2.07 -30.35 0.29
N ILE A 150 1.56 -29.11 0.25
CA ILE A 150 1.85 -28.09 1.26
C ILE A 150 1.28 -28.48 2.63
N LEU A 151 -0.01 -28.84 2.68
CA LEU A 151 -0.68 -29.23 3.92
C LEU A 151 -0.06 -30.46 4.57
N LYS A 152 0.47 -31.39 3.77
CA LYS A 152 1.22 -32.54 4.28
C LYS A 152 2.47 -32.09 5.05
N VAL A 153 3.27 -31.20 4.47
CA VAL A 153 4.46 -30.65 5.16
C VAL A 153 4.06 -29.89 6.43
N VAL A 154 3.01 -29.06 6.37
CA VAL A 154 2.53 -28.32 7.55
C VAL A 154 2.03 -29.26 8.64
N SER A 155 1.32 -30.34 8.28
CA SER A 155 0.86 -31.34 9.25
C SER A 155 2.01 -32.12 9.87
N ASP A 156 3.01 -32.48 9.08
CA ASP A 156 4.13 -33.32 9.53
C ASP A 156 5.15 -32.54 10.38
N TYR A 157 5.35 -31.24 10.11
CA TYR A 157 6.42 -30.42 10.71
C TYR A 157 5.96 -29.14 11.42
N GLY A 158 4.68 -28.74 11.29
CA GLY A 158 4.17 -27.50 11.86
C GLY A 158 4.03 -27.52 13.38
N HIS A 159 3.78 -28.70 13.97
CA HIS A 159 3.63 -28.90 15.42
C HIS A 159 2.76 -27.81 16.08
N SER A 160 3.30 -27.06 17.05
CA SER A 160 2.63 -25.96 17.75
C SER A 160 2.91 -24.58 17.15
N ARG A 161 3.61 -24.48 16.01
CA ARG A 161 3.93 -23.20 15.39
C ARG A 161 2.63 -22.55 14.89
N PRO A 162 2.37 -21.27 15.20
CA PRO A 162 1.29 -20.52 14.59
C PRO A 162 1.48 -20.43 13.06
N VAL A 163 0.43 -20.74 12.30
CA VAL A 163 0.45 -20.65 10.83
C VAL A 163 -0.77 -19.88 10.36
N ILE A 164 -0.57 -19.00 9.39
CA ILE A 164 -1.59 -18.34 8.58
C ILE A 164 -1.36 -18.78 7.13
N PHE A 165 -2.43 -19.14 6.42
CA PHE A 165 -2.37 -19.27 4.96
C PHE A 165 -2.89 -18.00 4.31
N SER A 166 -2.21 -17.51 3.29
CA SER A 166 -2.69 -16.39 2.47
C SER A 166 -2.56 -16.72 0.99
N THR A 167 -3.39 -16.14 0.10
CA THR A 167 -3.25 -16.32 -1.35
C THR A 167 -4.03 -15.27 -2.14
N PHE A 168 -3.51 -14.86 -3.30
CA PHE A 168 -4.24 -14.04 -4.28
C PHE A 168 -5.23 -14.84 -5.13
N GLN A 169 -5.14 -16.19 -5.11
CA GLN A 169 -5.99 -17.04 -5.93
C GLN A 169 -7.29 -17.37 -5.17
N PRO A 170 -8.47 -16.88 -5.61
CA PRO A 170 -9.73 -17.07 -4.88
C PRO A 170 -10.12 -18.55 -4.66
N ASP A 171 -9.99 -19.39 -5.68
CA ASP A 171 -10.31 -20.82 -5.61
C ASP A 171 -9.34 -21.57 -4.69
N ALA A 172 -8.06 -21.21 -4.70
CA ALA A 172 -7.09 -21.79 -3.75
C ALA A 172 -7.44 -21.43 -2.31
N ALA A 173 -7.85 -20.18 -2.04
CA ALA A 173 -8.29 -19.73 -0.71
C ALA A 173 -9.50 -20.55 -0.21
N LEU A 174 -10.50 -20.74 -1.08
CA LEU A 174 -11.69 -21.54 -0.77
C LEU A 174 -11.36 -23.02 -0.58
N LEU A 175 -10.46 -23.58 -1.39
CA LEU A 175 -10.06 -24.98 -1.31
C LEU A 175 -9.24 -25.27 -0.05
N VAL A 176 -8.23 -24.45 0.28
CA VAL A 176 -7.42 -24.68 1.48
C VAL A 176 -8.28 -24.58 2.75
N ARG A 177 -9.26 -23.68 2.80
CA ARG A 177 -10.24 -23.59 3.91
C ARG A 177 -11.14 -24.83 4.03
N LYS A 178 -11.40 -25.54 2.93
CA LYS A 178 -12.14 -26.81 2.94
C LYS A 178 -11.24 -28.00 3.31
N LEU A 179 -9.98 -27.98 2.89
CA LEU A 179 -9.03 -29.06 3.12
C LEU A 179 -8.48 -29.10 4.55
N GLN A 180 -8.48 -27.96 5.25
CA GLN A 180 -8.07 -27.89 6.66
C GLN A 180 -8.93 -26.89 7.44
N SER A 181 -9.10 -27.13 8.75
CA SER A 181 -9.86 -26.24 9.65
C SER A 181 -9.07 -25.69 10.84
N VAL A 182 -7.77 -26.02 10.92
CA VAL A 182 -6.89 -25.70 12.07
C VAL A 182 -6.35 -24.28 11.97
N TYR A 183 -5.85 -23.91 10.79
CA TYR A 183 -5.15 -22.65 10.57
C TYR A 183 -6.06 -21.64 9.88
N PRO A 184 -5.99 -20.36 10.28
CA PRO A 184 -6.73 -19.31 9.60
C PRO A 184 -6.26 -19.14 8.16
N VAL A 185 -7.21 -18.82 7.28
CA VAL A 185 -6.96 -18.54 5.87
C VAL A 185 -7.34 -17.09 5.59
N PHE A 186 -6.44 -16.37 4.93
CA PHE A 186 -6.61 -14.98 4.54
C PHE A 186 -6.59 -14.88 3.01
N PHE A 187 -7.36 -13.93 2.47
CA PHE A 187 -7.34 -13.64 1.05
C PHE A 187 -6.49 -12.40 0.77
N LEU A 188 -5.52 -12.51 -0.13
CA LEU A 188 -4.69 -11.40 -0.58
C LEU A 188 -5.39 -10.63 -1.70
N THR A 189 -5.34 -9.30 -1.64
CA THR A 189 -5.98 -8.44 -2.63
C THR A 189 -5.19 -7.16 -2.88
N ASN A 190 -5.15 -6.74 -4.15
CA ASN A 190 -4.69 -5.40 -4.54
C ASN A 190 -5.76 -4.33 -4.33
N GLY A 191 -6.94 -4.69 -3.82
CA GLY A 191 -8.01 -3.76 -3.44
C GLY A 191 -8.49 -2.86 -4.59
N GLY A 192 -8.41 -3.34 -5.83
CA GLY A 192 -8.80 -2.60 -7.03
C GLY A 192 -7.74 -1.64 -7.59
N LEU A 193 -6.50 -1.70 -7.11
CA LEU A 193 -5.37 -1.01 -7.74
C LEU A 193 -4.93 -1.64 -9.06
N GLU A 194 -5.20 -2.94 -9.21
CA GLU A 194 -4.97 -3.72 -10.41
C GLU A 194 -6.25 -4.47 -10.78
N MET A 195 -6.51 -4.60 -12.08
CA MET A 195 -7.71 -5.24 -12.60
C MET A 195 -7.38 -6.61 -13.17
N TYR A 196 -8.04 -7.64 -12.64
CA TYR A 196 -7.94 -9.02 -13.07
C TYR A 196 -9.19 -9.48 -13.82
N CYS A 197 -9.05 -10.54 -14.62
CA CYS A 197 -10.18 -11.20 -15.26
C CYS A 197 -11.17 -11.76 -14.22
N ASP A 198 -10.66 -12.25 -13.09
CA ASP A 198 -11.48 -12.70 -11.97
C ASP A 198 -11.95 -11.50 -11.14
N ALA A 199 -13.25 -11.23 -11.20
CA ALA A 199 -13.88 -10.11 -10.50
C ALA A 199 -13.67 -10.14 -8.97
N ARG A 200 -13.50 -11.33 -8.38
CA ARG A 200 -13.32 -11.52 -6.93
C ARG A 200 -12.07 -10.80 -6.39
N ARG A 201 -11.11 -10.50 -7.26
CA ARG A 201 -9.83 -9.83 -6.94
C ARG A 201 -9.86 -8.31 -7.06
N ASN A 202 -10.93 -7.74 -7.62
CA ASN A 202 -10.90 -6.38 -8.16
C ASN A 202 -11.34 -5.27 -7.19
N SER A 203 -11.63 -5.59 -5.93
CA SER A 203 -11.94 -4.58 -4.90
C SER A 203 -11.79 -5.15 -3.49
N LEU A 204 -11.81 -4.27 -2.49
CA LEU A 204 -11.89 -4.65 -1.08
C LEU A 204 -13.23 -5.30 -0.74
N GLU A 205 -14.31 -4.83 -1.37
CA GLU A 205 -15.66 -5.34 -1.16
C GLU A 205 -15.83 -6.77 -1.68
N GLU A 206 -15.29 -7.06 -2.87
CA GLU A 206 -15.31 -8.42 -3.43
C GLU A 206 -14.39 -9.36 -2.64
N ALA A 207 -13.24 -8.88 -2.16
CA ALA A 207 -12.37 -9.63 -1.26
C ALA A 207 -13.09 -10.00 0.05
N ALA A 208 -13.78 -9.04 0.68
CA ALA A 208 -14.57 -9.29 1.88
C ALA A 208 -15.71 -10.28 1.62
N ARG A 209 -16.40 -10.16 0.47
CA ARG A 209 -17.44 -11.11 0.08
C ARG A 209 -16.90 -12.53 -0.04
N LEU A 210 -15.77 -12.71 -0.74
CA LEU A 210 -15.11 -14.01 -0.86
C LEU A 210 -14.78 -14.60 0.52
N CYS A 211 -14.24 -13.79 1.42
CA CYS A 211 -13.91 -14.26 2.77
C CYS A 211 -15.14 -14.71 3.54
N LEU A 212 -16.24 -13.96 3.48
CA LEU A 212 -17.48 -14.31 4.16
C LEU A 212 -18.14 -15.56 3.59
N GLU A 213 -18.23 -15.67 2.27
CA GLU A 213 -18.81 -16.84 1.59
C GLU A 213 -17.95 -18.09 1.79
N GLY A 214 -16.63 -17.92 1.84
CA GLY A 214 -15.67 -19.00 2.04
C GLY A 214 -15.43 -19.41 3.49
N GLY A 215 -15.90 -18.62 4.46
CA GLY A 215 -15.55 -18.80 5.86
C GLY A 215 -14.06 -18.58 6.15
N LEU A 216 -13.42 -17.67 5.41
CA LEU A 216 -12.03 -17.23 5.62
C LEU A 216 -11.97 -16.26 6.82
N GLN A 217 -10.80 -16.16 7.44
CA GLN A 217 -10.62 -15.43 8.71
C GLN A 217 -10.22 -13.96 8.51
N GLY A 218 -9.72 -13.59 7.33
CA GLY A 218 -9.37 -12.20 7.07
C GLY A 218 -8.89 -11.90 5.66
N ILE A 219 -8.44 -10.66 5.50
CA ILE A 219 -7.96 -10.08 4.24
C ILE A 219 -6.54 -9.55 4.48
N VAL A 220 -5.68 -9.72 3.49
CA VAL A 220 -4.40 -9.01 3.42
C VAL A 220 -4.44 -8.09 2.19
N SER A 221 -4.44 -6.78 2.39
CA SER A 221 -4.63 -5.80 1.31
C SER A 221 -3.37 -4.99 1.00
N GLU A 222 -3.18 -4.58 -0.25
CA GLU A 222 -2.23 -3.52 -0.57
C GLU A 222 -2.66 -2.23 0.15
N VAL A 223 -1.75 -1.64 0.92
CA VAL A 223 -1.98 -0.50 1.82
C VAL A 223 -2.52 0.75 1.12
N LYS A 224 -2.12 1.03 -0.13
CA LYS A 224 -2.64 2.18 -0.89
C LYS A 224 -4.11 2.01 -1.23
N ALA A 225 -4.60 0.77 -1.39
CA ALA A 225 -6.04 0.53 -1.59
C ALA A 225 -6.83 0.92 -0.34
N ILE A 226 -6.28 0.61 0.84
CA ILE A 226 -6.86 0.99 2.13
C ILE A 226 -6.88 2.51 2.31
N PHE A 227 -5.76 3.20 2.05
CA PHE A 227 -5.73 4.66 2.16
C PHE A 227 -6.66 5.36 1.16
N LYS A 228 -6.85 4.79 -0.03
CA LYS A 228 -7.86 5.28 -1.00
C LYS A 228 -9.31 5.05 -0.56
N ASN A 229 -9.57 4.04 0.27
CA ASN A 229 -10.91 3.67 0.73
C ASN A 229 -10.92 3.33 2.24
N PRO A 230 -10.69 4.31 3.12
CA PRO A 230 -10.61 4.06 4.58
C PRO A 230 -11.94 3.60 5.16
N GLU A 231 -13.08 3.95 4.53
CA GLU A 231 -14.41 3.48 4.94
C GLU A 231 -14.57 1.96 4.82
N ALA A 232 -13.79 1.30 3.95
CA ALA A 232 -13.78 -0.15 3.84
C ALA A 232 -13.30 -0.83 5.13
N ILE A 233 -12.43 -0.18 5.91
CA ILE A 233 -11.90 -0.74 7.17
C ILE A 233 -13.04 -1.01 8.14
N SER A 234 -13.93 -0.03 8.35
CA SER A 234 -15.08 -0.19 9.24
C SER A 234 -15.97 -1.36 8.81
N LYS A 235 -16.26 -1.47 7.50
CA LYS A 235 -17.09 -2.57 6.96
C LYS A 235 -16.45 -3.95 7.14
N ILE A 236 -15.15 -4.05 6.90
CA ILE A 236 -14.38 -5.30 7.07
C ILE A 236 -14.40 -5.72 8.54
N LYS A 237 -14.17 -4.78 9.45
CA LYS A 237 -14.16 -5.04 10.90
C LYS A 237 -15.54 -5.39 11.45
N GLU A 238 -16.59 -4.71 11.01
CA GLU A 238 -17.99 -5.04 11.35
C GLU A 238 -18.35 -6.47 10.91
N SER A 239 -17.73 -6.94 9.82
CA SER A 239 -17.87 -8.30 9.31
C SER A 239 -17.03 -9.34 10.08
N LYS A 240 -16.33 -8.92 11.14
CA LYS A 240 -15.44 -9.75 11.99
C LYS A 240 -14.30 -10.42 11.21
N LEU A 241 -13.89 -9.81 10.10
CA LEU A 241 -12.69 -10.22 9.37
C LEU A 241 -11.49 -9.46 9.93
N ALA A 242 -10.38 -10.17 10.15
CA ALA A 242 -9.11 -9.53 10.43
C ALA A 242 -8.56 -8.85 9.15
N LEU A 243 -7.89 -7.71 9.31
CA LEU A 243 -7.31 -6.96 8.21
C LEU A 243 -5.82 -6.76 8.45
N LEU A 244 -5.01 -7.32 7.54
CA LEU A 244 -3.59 -7.05 7.44
C LEU A 244 -3.31 -6.26 6.16
N THR A 245 -2.13 -5.67 6.07
CA THR A 245 -1.69 -5.01 4.85
C THR A 245 -0.30 -5.45 4.40
N TYR A 246 -0.03 -5.27 3.11
CA TYR A 246 1.32 -5.29 2.53
C TYR A 246 1.50 -4.06 1.64
N GLY A 247 2.73 -3.86 1.15
CA GLY A 247 3.05 -2.87 0.13
C GLY A 247 4.02 -1.82 0.61
N LYS A 248 4.44 -0.94 -0.31
CA LYS A 248 5.60 -0.05 -0.08
C LYS A 248 5.43 0.88 1.12
N LEU A 249 4.20 1.32 1.42
CA LEU A 249 3.96 2.23 2.55
C LEU A 249 4.09 1.52 3.90
N ASN A 250 4.11 0.18 3.95
CA ASN A 250 4.40 -0.53 5.19
C ASN A 250 5.86 -0.40 5.62
N ASN A 251 6.74 0.06 4.74
CA ASN A 251 8.12 0.42 5.06
C ASN A 251 8.28 1.89 5.49
N VAL A 252 7.17 2.60 5.75
CA VAL A 252 7.16 4.00 6.19
C VAL A 252 6.57 4.06 7.61
N PRO A 253 7.37 4.40 8.65
CA PRO A 253 6.94 4.45 10.04
C PRO A 253 5.59 5.14 10.28
N GLU A 254 5.40 6.30 9.68
CA GLU A 254 4.21 7.13 9.86
C GLU A 254 2.98 6.48 9.26
N ALA A 255 3.14 5.82 8.11
CA ALA A 255 2.05 5.09 7.46
C ALA A 255 1.64 3.89 8.33
N VAL A 256 2.60 3.17 8.92
CA VAL A 256 2.32 2.06 9.85
C VAL A 256 1.59 2.57 11.10
N TYR A 257 2.02 3.70 11.66
CA TYR A 257 1.33 4.32 12.79
C TYR A 257 -0.12 4.70 12.46
N MET A 258 -0.35 5.30 11.29
CA MET A 258 -1.71 5.62 10.84
C MET A 258 -2.57 4.37 10.65
N GLN A 259 -1.98 3.29 10.11
CA GLN A 259 -2.68 2.01 9.97
C GLN A 259 -3.10 1.43 11.33
N HIS A 260 -2.22 1.50 12.33
CA HIS A 260 -2.54 1.12 13.71
C HIS A 260 -3.72 1.93 14.25
N LEU A 261 -3.74 3.25 14.07
CA LEU A 261 -4.86 4.11 14.50
C LEU A 261 -6.18 3.81 13.77
N MET A 262 -6.11 3.37 12.52
CA MET A 262 -7.28 2.90 11.76
C MET A 262 -7.76 1.52 12.21
N GLY A 263 -7.01 0.85 13.09
CA GLY A 263 -7.34 -0.46 13.61
C GLY A 263 -7.02 -1.60 12.65
N ILE A 264 -6.01 -1.46 11.79
CA ILE A 264 -5.42 -2.58 11.05
C ILE A 264 -4.65 -3.46 12.04
N GLU A 265 -4.86 -4.78 11.99
CA GLU A 265 -4.35 -5.72 12.97
C GLU A 265 -2.92 -6.21 12.70
N GLY A 266 -2.39 -6.04 11.48
CA GLY A 266 -1.01 -6.40 11.17
C GLY A 266 -0.49 -5.78 9.86
N VAL A 267 0.83 -5.62 9.78
CA VAL A 267 1.53 -5.08 8.61
C VAL A 267 2.65 -6.04 8.19
N ILE A 268 2.73 -6.36 6.90
CA ILE A 268 3.84 -7.08 6.29
C ILE A 268 4.85 -6.04 5.78
N VAL A 269 6.12 -6.17 6.17
CA VAL A 269 7.16 -5.16 5.97
C VAL A 269 8.42 -5.78 5.39
N ASP A 270 9.16 -5.01 4.59
CA ASP A 270 10.50 -5.36 4.11
C ASP A 270 11.59 -4.82 5.05
N LEU A 271 11.40 -3.61 5.57
CA LEU A 271 12.34 -2.92 6.47
C LEU A 271 12.05 -3.27 7.93
N VAL A 272 12.23 -4.57 8.25
CA VAL A 272 11.87 -5.19 9.52
C VAL A 272 12.35 -4.39 10.74
N HIS A 273 13.67 -4.12 10.84
CA HIS A 273 14.26 -3.41 11.98
C HIS A 273 13.64 -2.02 12.20
N GLU A 274 13.46 -1.26 11.13
CA GLU A 274 12.95 0.12 11.22
C GLU A 274 11.51 0.13 11.74
N ILE A 275 10.68 -0.78 11.26
CA ILE A 275 9.27 -0.81 11.64
C ILE A 275 9.06 -1.44 13.02
N THR A 276 9.86 -2.44 13.42
CA THR A 276 9.73 -3.06 14.75
C THR A 276 9.98 -2.06 15.88
N ASP A 277 10.90 -1.11 15.70
CA ASP A 277 11.17 -0.09 16.70
C ASP A 277 9.94 0.82 16.91
N VAL A 278 9.33 1.24 15.80
CA VAL A 278 8.14 2.10 15.82
C VAL A 278 6.96 1.36 16.45
N VAL A 279 6.71 0.11 16.05
CA VAL A 279 5.62 -0.72 16.60
C VAL A 279 5.83 -1.00 18.09
N SER A 280 7.07 -1.26 18.51
CA SER A 280 7.40 -1.46 19.93
C SER A 280 7.08 -0.22 20.77
N ASP A 281 7.32 0.98 20.23
CA ASP A 281 6.98 2.23 20.90
C ASP A 281 5.47 2.50 20.92
N MET A 282 4.70 1.99 19.95
CA MET A 282 3.23 2.05 19.97
C MET A 282 2.61 1.15 21.06
N ILE A 283 3.22 -0.02 21.31
CA ILE A 283 2.64 -1.08 22.14
C ILE A 283 3.05 -0.96 23.62
N LYS A 284 4.12 -0.23 23.97
CA LYS A 284 4.56 -0.05 25.37
C LYS A 284 3.44 0.55 26.24
N PRO A 285 2.93 -0.19 27.24
CA PRO A 285 2.03 0.38 28.24
C PRO A 285 2.78 1.43 29.06
N SER A 286 2.09 2.48 29.47
CA SER A 286 2.56 3.47 30.44
C SER A 286 2.75 2.86 31.83
N SER A 287 3.78 2.03 32.01
CA SER A 287 4.16 1.53 33.34
C SER A 287 5.63 1.13 33.40
N LEU A 288 6.47 2.03 33.93
CA LEU A 288 7.51 1.76 34.95
C LEU A 288 8.35 3.02 35.24
N SER A 289 7.83 3.88 36.13
CA SER A 289 8.65 4.64 37.08
C SER A 289 7.82 5.11 38.27
N SER A 290 7.39 4.16 39.11
CA SER A 290 7.00 4.48 40.48
C SER A 290 8.27 4.69 41.32
N THR A 291 8.69 5.95 41.49
CA THR A 291 9.08 6.50 42.81
C THR A 291 9.18 8.03 42.75
N ALA A 292 8.26 8.66 43.50
CA ALA A 292 8.35 9.95 44.18
C ALA A 292 8.34 11.28 43.39
N GLU A 293 7.28 12.05 43.70
CA GLU A 293 7.12 13.52 43.69
C GLU A 293 6.53 14.23 42.44
N ALA A 294 5.22 14.50 42.60
CA ALA A 294 4.49 15.73 42.28
C ALA A 294 4.61 16.36 40.87
N GLY A 295 3.58 16.11 40.07
CA GLY A 295 2.92 17.15 39.27
C GLY A 295 3.51 17.44 37.90
N VAL A 296 3.34 16.52 36.93
CA VAL A 296 3.36 16.85 35.50
C VAL A 296 2.34 15.96 34.79
N ALA A 297 1.50 16.58 33.94
CA ALA A 297 0.48 15.91 33.16
C ALA A 297 1.07 14.75 32.33
N ASP A 298 0.41 13.59 32.44
CA ASP A 298 0.67 12.38 31.67
C ASP A 298 0.70 12.72 30.17
N LYS A 299 1.90 12.71 29.57
CA LYS A 299 2.06 12.77 28.12
C LYS A 299 2.12 11.34 27.63
N GLU A 300 1.04 10.87 27.00
CA GLU A 300 1.09 9.74 26.06
C GLU A 300 2.34 9.93 25.18
N LEU A 301 3.28 8.99 25.22
CA LEU A 301 4.46 8.96 24.34
C LEU A 301 4.00 8.63 22.93
N LYS A 302 3.27 9.55 22.29
CA LYS A 302 2.99 9.50 20.86
C LYS A 302 4.32 9.74 20.12
N PRO A 303 4.68 8.90 19.13
CA PRO A 303 5.81 9.21 18.28
C PRO A 303 5.61 10.62 17.68
N GLN A 304 6.61 11.48 17.87
CA GLN A 304 6.57 12.87 17.40
C GLN A 304 7.00 12.89 15.94
N PHE A 305 6.03 12.78 15.04
CA PHE A 305 6.25 13.03 13.61
C PHE A 305 6.12 14.52 13.32
N SER A 306 6.92 15.00 12.38
CA SER A 306 6.84 16.37 11.87
C SER A 306 5.53 16.60 11.11
N GLU A 307 5.10 17.87 11.03
CA GLU A 307 3.90 18.25 10.25
C GLU A 307 4.03 17.85 8.77
N ARG A 308 5.26 17.83 8.22
CA ARG A 308 5.53 17.43 6.84
C ARG A 308 5.27 15.93 6.62
N GLU A 309 5.77 15.09 7.53
CA GLU A 309 5.58 13.62 7.47
C GLU A 309 4.10 13.24 7.59
N ILE A 310 3.35 13.91 8.47
CA ILE A 310 1.90 13.69 8.62
C ILE A 310 1.11 14.23 7.41
N SER A 311 1.51 15.39 6.87
CA SER A 311 0.82 16.00 5.72
C SER A 311 0.84 15.13 4.47
N PHE A 312 1.92 14.36 4.27
CA PHE A 312 2.06 13.42 3.16
C PHE A 312 1.00 12.31 3.23
N LEU A 313 0.73 11.77 4.42
CA LEU A 313 -0.25 10.71 4.61
C LEU A 313 -1.69 11.21 4.49
N LEU A 314 -1.96 12.42 4.98
CA LEU A 314 -3.28 13.05 4.84
C LEU A 314 -3.64 13.33 3.37
N LYS A 315 -2.65 13.50 2.49
CA LYS A 315 -2.87 13.63 1.03
C LYS A 315 -3.25 12.30 0.36
N LEU A 316 -2.90 11.15 0.95
CA LEU A 316 -3.23 9.82 0.44
C LEU A 316 -4.63 9.36 0.83
N ILE A 317 -5.23 10.00 1.85
CA ILE A 317 -6.58 9.74 2.33
C ILE A 317 -7.53 10.75 1.69
N PRO A 318 -8.58 10.33 0.95
CA PRO A 318 -9.54 11.26 0.38
C PRO A 318 -10.17 12.15 1.47
N ASN A 319 -10.05 13.47 1.33
CA ASN A 319 -10.69 14.44 2.22
C ASN A 319 -12.22 14.41 2.06
N ARG A 320 -12.87 13.45 2.70
CA ARG A 320 -14.28 13.53 3.06
C ARG A 320 -14.34 13.65 4.57
N ARG A 321 -15.06 14.66 5.07
CA ARG A 321 -15.19 15.00 6.49
C ARG A 321 -15.27 13.71 7.33
N PHE A 322 -14.19 13.36 8.02
CA PHE A 322 -14.25 12.39 9.10
C PHE A 322 -15.27 12.95 10.10
N HIS A 323 -16.44 12.31 10.19
CA HIS A 323 -17.32 12.58 11.31
C HIS A 323 -16.50 12.27 12.57
N ARG A 324 -16.47 13.25 13.47
CA ARG A 324 -15.58 13.39 14.62
C ARG A 324 -15.82 12.33 15.74
N SER A 325 -16.20 11.10 15.38
CA SER A 325 -16.57 10.02 16.30
C SER A 325 -15.63 8.80 16.24
N LEU A 326 -14.53 8.83 15.50
CA LEU A 326 -13.57 7.72 15.41
C LEU A 326 -12.24 7.96 16.16
N CYS A 327 -12.09 9.08 16.85
CA CYS A 327 -10.91 9.39 17.68
C CYS A 327 -11.19 9.25 19.18
N THR A 328 -11.85 8.17 19.58
CA THR A 328 -11.89 7.74 20.98
C THR A 328 -11.48 6.27 21.05
N PRO A 329 -10.45 5.92 21.84
CA PRO A 329 -10.11 4.52 22.06
C PRO A 329 -11.32 3.79 22.66
N PRO A 330 -11.58 2.52 22.29
CA PRO A 330 -12.57 1.74 23.00
C PRO A 330 -12.12 1.62 24.45
N SER A 331 -12.92 2.14 25.38
CA SER A 331 -12.69 1.96 26.81
C SER A 331 -12.72 0.46 27.13
N GLU A 332 -11.64 -0.03 27.73
CA GLU A 332 -11.60 -1.35 28.35
C GLU A 332 -12.81 -1.49 29.29
N SER A 333 -13.74 -2.37 28.93
CA SER A 333 -14.78 -2.82 29.83
C SER A 333 -14.85 -4.34 29.78
N ASN A 334 -14.27 -4.91 30.84
CA ASN A 334 -14.39 -6.27 31.34
C ASN A 334 -15.55 -7.09 30.75
N LEU A 335 -15.22 -8.05 29.89
CA LEU A 335 -16.07 -9.22 29.63
C LEU A 335 -16.05 -10.13 30.85
N ARG A 336 -16.98 -9.90 31.79
CA ARG A 336 -17.50 -10.95 32.68
C ARG A 336 -18.89 -11.35 32.22
N PHE A 337 -19.06 -12.65 32.04
CA PHE A 337 -20.32 -13.31 31.68
C PHE A 337 -21.44 -13.04 32.69
N GLY A 338 -22.66 -12.79 32.17
CA GLY A 338 -23.91 -13.25 32.78
C GLY A 338 -24.99 -12.20 33.10
N GLY A 339 -26.16 -12.32 32.45
CA GLY A 339 -27.47 -12.19 33.13
C GLY A 339 -28.32 -10.92 32.90
N PHE A 340 -29.26 -11.02 31.95
CA PHE A 340 -30.66 -10.53 31.92
C PHE A 340 -31.16 -9.24 32.64
N ASN A 341 -32.00 -8.53 31.85
CA ASN A 341 -33.22 -7.74 32.15
C ASN A 341 -33.17 -6.21 32.43
N GLY A 342 -33.83 -5.45 31.54
CA GLY A 342 -34.87 -4.47 31.94
C GLY A 342 -34.75 -2.99 31.52
N ARG A 343 -35.55 -2.57 30.50
CA ARG A 343 -36.41 -1.33 30.39
C ARG A 343 -35.82 0.02 30.87
N LEU A 344 -35.65 1.08 30.05
CA LEU A 344 -36.62 2.02 29.40
C LEU A 344 -36.26 3.49 29.75
N HIS A 345 -36.58 4.39 28.82
CA HIS A 345 -36.86 5.84 28.92
C HIS A 345 -35.81 6.92 28.56
N SER A 346 -36.36 7.85 27.76
CA SER A 346 -35.86 9.05 27.09
C SER A 346 -35.70 10.29 27.98
N SER A 347 -34.93 11.30 27.56
CA SER A 347 -35.43 12.68 27.32
C SER A 347 -34.33 13.69 26.93
N CYS A 348 -34.77 14.71 26.18
CA CYS A 348 -34.08 15.85 25.57
C CYS A 348 -34.00 17.06 26.54
N CYS A 349 -33.02 17.99 26.39
CA CYS A 349 -33.27 19.45 26.27
C CYS A 349 -32.01 20.37 26.27
N ARG A 350 -32.00 21.26 25.26
CA ARG A 350 -31.55 22.67 25.04
C ARG A 350 -30.61 23.47 25.99
N MET A 351 -29.75 24.27 25.32
CA MET A 351 -28.94 25.49 25.69
C MET A 351 -29.79 26.76 25.97
N PRO A 352 -29.31 28.01 26.36
CA PRO A 352 -28.03 28.76 26.05
C PRO A 352 -27.54 29.79 27.16
N PRO A 353 -26.85 30.96 26.91
CA PRO A 353 -25.58 31.32 26.20
C PRO A 353 -24.55 32.25 26.96
N SER A 354 -23.36 32.40 26.35
CA SER A 354 -22.45 33.60 26.24
C SER A 354 -21.34 33.93 27.27
N ARG A 355 -20.06 33.97 26.82
CA ARG A 355 -19.13 35.14 26.76
C ARG A 355 -17.67 34.72 26.37
N THR A 356 -17.08 35.43 25.40
CA THR A 356 -15.64 35.45 24.97
C THR A 356 -14.88 36.60 25.70
N PRO A 357 -13.55 36.89 25.52
CA PRO A 357 -12.49 36.45 24.56
C PRO A 357 -11.19 35.92 25.25
N SER A 358 -10.06 35.49 24.64
CA SER A 358 -9.26 36.02 23.52
C SER A 358 -8.16 35.06 22.97
N SER A 359 -7.96 35.13 21.65
CA SER A 359 -6.78 34.93 20.77
C SER A 359 -5.68 33.87 21.01
N ARG A 360 -5.50 32.99 20.01
CA ARG A 360 -4.24 32.80 19.23
C ARG A 360 -4.61 32.26 17.83
N LYS A 361 -3.98 32.82 16.78
CA LYS A 361 -4.34 32.68 15.36
C LYS A 361 -3.90 31.34 14.77
N SER A 362 -4.79 30.64 14.06
CA SER A 362 -4.49 29.52 13.16
C SER A 362 -4.70 29.95 11.71
N LEU A 363 -3.74 29.62 10.84
CA LEU A 363 -3.76 29.88 9.40
C LEU A 363 -4.72 28.89 8.72
N ILE A 364 -5.61 29.42 7.86
CA ILE A 364 -6.59 28.67 7.07
C ILE A 364 -6.07 28.66 5.62
N VAL A 365 -5.92 27.47 5.04
CA VAL A 365 -5.76 27.29 3.59
C VAL A 365 -7.17 27.25 2.98
N ASN A 366 -7.47 28.17 2.06
CA ASN A 366 -8.79 28.29 1.44
C ASN A 366 -8.99 27.18 0.39
N CYS A 367 -9.77 26.16 0.71
CA CYS A 367 -10.44 25.29 -0.27
C CYS A 367 -11.84 25.87 -0.56
N THR A 368 -12.11 26.24 -1.81
CA THR A 368 -13.46 26.66 -2.23
C THR A 368 -14.30 25.44 -2.59
N LEU A 369 -15.28 25.12 -1.74
CA LEU A 369 -16.41 24.22 -2.02
C LEU A 369 -17.66 25.11 -2.20
N PHE A 370 -18.39 24.94 -3.30
CA PHE A 370 -19.70 25.59 -3.49
C PHE A 370 -20.80 24.67 -2.94
N ASP A 371 -21.50 25.14 -1.91
CA ASP A 371 -22.77 24.57 -1.42
C ASP A 371 -23.96 25.27 -2.13
N GLU A 372 -24.92 24.51 -2.65
CA GLU A 372 -26.21 25.03 -3.11
C GLU A 372 -27.18 25.20 -1.93
N THR A 373 -27.70 26.41 -1.69
CA THR A 373 -29.13 26.68 -1.35
C THR A 373 -29.46 28.18 -1.18
N THR A 374 -30.36 28.67 -2.06
CA THR A 374 -31.40 29.73 -1.93
C THR A 374 -31.11 31.20 -1.52
N LEU A 375 -31.29 32.09 -2.52
CA LEU A 375 -31.90 33.44 -2.58
C LEU A 375 -31.64 34.51 -1.49
N SER A 376 -30.88 35.57 -1.83
CA SER A 376 -31.37 36.94 -2.16
C SER A 376 -30.23 38.01 -2.15
N SER A 377 -29.87 38.51 -3.34
CA SER A 377 -29.30 39.84 -3.77
C SER A 377 -28.41 40.72 -2.86
N PRO A 378 -27.60 41.65 -3.44
CA PRO A 378 -26.78 41.55 -4.66
C PRO A 378 -25.34 42.07 -4.47
N THR A 379 -24.55 41.92 -5.55
CA THR A 379 -23.31 42.66 -5.93
C THR A 379 -21.96 42.01 -5.56
N LYS A 380 -21.40 41.23 -6.50
CA LYS A 380 -20.16 41.55 -7.25
C LYS A 380 -19.69 40.40 -8.16
N VAL A 381 -19.61 40.71 -9.46
CA VAL A 381 -18.82 40.11 -10.57
C VAL A 381 -18.91 38.59 -10.79
N ALA A 382 -19.72 38.19 -11.79
CA ALA A 382 -20.04 36.81 -12.15
C ALA A 382 -18.91 36.07 -12.91
N ALA A 383 -18.54 34.88 -12.43
CA ALA A 383 -17.97 33.83 -13.27
C ALA A 383 -19.12 33.20 -14.09
N LYS A 384 -19.01 33.18 -15.43
CA LYS A 384 -20.01 32.54 -16.30
C LYS A 384 -20.03 31.03 -16.02
N GLU A 385 -21.19 30.49 -15.68
CA GLU A 385 -21.39 29.03 -15.64
C GLU A 385 -21.03 28.39 -16.99
N PRO A 386 -20.43 27.18 -16.98
CA PRO A 386 -20.12 26.46 -18.22
C PRO A 386 -21.40 26.07 -18.96
N THR A 387 -21.40 26.26 -20.28
CA THR A 387 -22.57 26.04 -21.14
C THR A 387 -23.05 24.58 -21.11
N LEU A 388 -24.35 24.36 -21.25
CA LEU A 388 -24.97 23.02 -21.25
C LEU A 388 -24.31 22.04 -22.25
N ALA A 389 -23.81 22.58 -23.38
CA ALA A 389 -23.11 21.81 -24.39
C ALA A 389 -21.75 21.27 -23.90
N LEU A 390 -21.01 22.03 -23.09
CA LEU A 390 -19.74 21.60 -22.49
C LEU A 390 -19.97 20.54 -21.41
N LYS A 391 -21.01 20.72 -20.57
CA LYS A 391 -21.41 19.73 -19.57
C LYS A 391 -21.76 18.38 -20.22
N LYS A 392 -22.52 18.39 -21.33
CA LYS A 392 -22.85 17.18 -22.08
C LYS A 392 -21.61 16.48 -22.65
N LYS A 393 -20.73 17.23 -23.33
CA LYS A 393 -19.48 16.66 -23.87
C LYS A 393 -18.56 16.09 -22.79
N ALA A 394 -18.46 16.74 -21.63
CA ALA A 394 -17.66 16.23 -20.52
C ALA A 394 -18.22 14.91 -19.98
N MET A 395 -19.55 14.78 -19.88
CA MET A 395 -20.20 13.52 -19.50
C MET A 395 -19.98 12.41 -20.54
N ASP A 396 -19.94 12.76 -21.83
CA ASP A 396 -19.70 11.81 -22.91
C ASP A 396 -18.24 11.28 -22.89
N VAL A 397 -17.26 12.13 -22.56
CA VAL A 397 -15.82 11.80 -22.58
C VAL A 397 -15.30 11.22 -21.26
N ALA A 398 -15.93 11.54 -20.12
CA ALA A 398 -15.47 11.10 -18.80
C ALA A 398 -15.31 9.57 -18.64
N PRO A 399 -16.18 8.70 -19.19
CA PRO A 399 -16.00 7.26 -19.15
C PRO A 399 -14.74 6.79 -19.90
N ASP A 400 -14.43 7.42 -21.03
CA ASP A 400 -13.30 7.05 -21.89
C ASP A 400 -11.95 7.45 -21.28
N LEU A 401 -11.93 8.51 -20.47
CA LEU A 401 -10.73 8.94 -19.76
C LEU A 401 -10.28 7.92 -18.70
N ARG A 402 -11.16 7.04 -18.19
CA ARG A 402 -10.84 5.99 -17.20
C ARG A 402 -10.03 6.48 -15.99
N GLY A 403 -10.19 7.75 -15.60
CA GLY A 403 -9.43 8.36 -14.51
C GLY A 403 -8.01 8.83 -14.85
N THR A 404 -7.65 8.82 -16.13
CA THR A 404 -6.40 9.40 -16.65
C THR A 404 -6.36 10.90 -16.38
N SER A 405 -5.27 11.38 -15.81
CA SER A 405 -5.05 12.80 -15.52
C SER A 405 -4.72 13.59 -16.79
N ILE A 406 -5.17 14.84 -16.85
CA ILE A 406 -4.98 15.74 -17.99
C ILE A 406 -3.96 16.80 -17.62
N PHE A 407 -2.87 16.91 -18.37
CA PHE A 407 -1.84 17.94 -18.18
C PHE A 407 -1.97 19.00 -19.28
N LEU A 408 -2.28 20.23 -18.88
CA LEU A 408 -2.15 21.39 -19.76
C LEU A 408 -0.72 21.91 -19.60
N ILE A 409 0.08 21.86 -20.66
CA ILE A 409 1.49 22.27 -20.64
C ILE A 409 1.67 23.55 -21.46
N GLY A 410 2.51 24.46 -20.98
CA GLY A 410 2.83 25.71 -21.67
C GLY A 410 2.94 26.89 -20.72
N MET A 411 3.35 28.04 -21.26
CA MET A 411 3.61 29.26 -20.50
C MET A 411 2.45 29.64 -19.57
N LYS A 412 2.79 30.15 -18.37
CA LYS A 412 1.82 30.62 -17.38
C LYS A 412 0.92 31.69 -17.99
N SER A 413 -0.38 31.40 -18.08
CA SER A 413 -1.38 32.32 -18.61
C SER A 413 -2.72 32.10 -17.92
N SER A 414 -3.45 33.20 -17.69
CA SER A 414 -4.75 33.18 -17.02
C SER A 414 -5.80 32.37 -17.80
N MET A 415 -5.66 32.25 -19.12
CA MET A 415 -6.55 31.42 -19.94
C MET A 415 -6.37 29.93 -19.66
N LYS A 416 -5.13 29.47 -19.50
CA LYS A 416 -4.80 28.07 -19.25
C LYS A 416 -5.27 27.63 -17.87
N THR A 417 -5.01 28.45 -16.84
CA THR A 417 -5.54 28.28 -15.48
C THR A 417 -7.06 28.19 -15.50
N ARG A 418 -7.73 29.15 -16.15
CA ARG A 418 -9.20 29.18 -16.22
C ARG A 418 -9.79 28.01 -17.01
N LEU A 419 -9.12 27.57 -18.08
CA LEU A 419 -9.52 26.39 -18.84
C LEU A 419 -9.40 25.13 -17.99
N ALA A 420 -8.28 24.98 -17.26
CA ALA A 420 -8.05 23.84 -16.38
C ALA A 420 -9.07 23.76 -15.24
N GLU A 421 -9.38 24.90 -14.60
CA GLU A 421 -10.39 24.98 -13.54
C GLU A 421 -11.78 24.55 -14.06
N VAL A 422 -12.20 25.08 -15.22
CA VAL A 422 -13.47 24.71 -15.86
C VAL A 422 -13.47 23.23 -16.26
N LEU A 423 -12.36 22.71 -16.78
CA LEU A 423 -12.25 21.31 -17.16
C LEU A 423 -12.31 20.37 -15.95
N ALA A 424 -11.65 20.74 -14.85
CA ALA A 424 -11.68 20.01 -13.59
C ALA A 424 -13.11 19.97 -13.02
N GLU A 425 -13.81 21.10 -13.04
CA GLU A 425 -15.21 21.20 -12.60
C GLU A 425 -16.13 20.30 -13.44
N LEU A 426 -16.00 20.35 -14.78
CA LEU A 426 -16.84 19.60 -15.70
C LEU A 426 -16.61 18.09 -15.64
N LEU A 427 -15.36 17.65 -15.48
CA LEU A 427 -14.98 16.23 -15.40
C LEU A 427 -15.08 15.67 -13.97
N ARG A 428 -15.32 16.53 -12.97
CA ARG A 428 -15.21 16.20 -11.54
C ARG A 428 -13.83 15.65 -11.16
N TYR A 429 -12.81 16.28 -11.72
CA TYR A 429 -11.39 16.00 -11.48
C TYR A 429 -10.83 17.05 -10.52
N TYR A 430 -9.70 16.76 -9.87
CA TYR A 430 -9.02 17.72 -9.00
C TYR A 430 -8.11 18.64 -9.81
N TYR A 431 -8.15 19.93 -9.53
CA TYR A 431 -7.30 20.92 -10.17
C TYR A 431 -6.00 21.15 -9.38
N PHE A 432 -4.86 21.18 -10.07
CA PHE A 432 -3.57 21.56 -9.50
C PHE A 432 -2.79 22.48 -10.44
N ASP A 433 -1.99 23.38 -9.87
CA ASP A 433 -0.98 24.18 -10.56
C ASP A 433 0.39 23.71 -10.08
N SER A 434 1.23 23.19 -10.99
CA SER A 434 2.53 22.66 -10.62
C SER A 434 3.46 23.74 -10.09
N ASP A 435 3.39 24.94 -10.65
CA ASP A 435 4.31 26.03 -10.31
C ASP A 435 3.99 26.52 -8.89
N ALA A 436 2.70 26.62 -8.57
CA ALA A 436 2.25 26.93 -7.21
C ALA A 436 2.71 25.88 -6.18
N LEU A 437 2.73 24.59 -6.56
CA LEU A 437 3.22 23.52 -5.69
C LEU A 437 4.74 23.56 -5.51
N VAL A 438 5.49 23.91 -6.56
CA VAL A 438 6.95 24.14 -6.45
C VAL A 438 7.22 25.35 -5.55
N GLU A 439 6.46 26.43 -5.71
CA GLU A 439 6.55 27.61 -4.85
C GLU A 439 6.27 27.27 -3.38
N GLU A 440 5.21 26.50 -3.11
CA GLU A 440 4.87 26.04 -1.77
C GLU A 440 5.96 25.14 -1.16
N ALA A 441 6.50 24.21 -1.95
CA ALA A 441 7.59 23.32 -1.53
C ALA A 441 8.87 24.09 -1.19
N ALA A 442 9.16 25.17 -1.91
CA ALA A 442 10.28 26.07 -1.63
C ALA A 442 10.05 26.98 -0.40
N GLY A 443 8.86 26.97 0.20
CA GLY A 443 8.51 27.83 1.34
C GLY A 443 7.92 29.19 0.94
N GLY A 444 7.32 29.27 -0.26
CA GLY A 444 6.62 30.43 -0.80
C GLY A 444 7.29 31.02 -2.06
N GLU A 445 6.54 31.86 -2.79
CA GLU A 445 6.97 32.45 -4.06
C GLU A 445 8.33 33.19 -3.98
N ALA A 446 8.59 33.90 -2.88
CA ALA A 446 9.84 34.61 -2.67
C ALA A 446 11.05 33.65 -2.56
N SER A 447 10.88 32.56 -1.82
CA SER A 447 11.92 31.53 -1.64
C SER A 447 12.15 30.76 -2.94
N ALA A 448 11.11 30.51 -3.71
CA ALA A 448 11.18 29.86 -5.01
C ALA A 448 11.99 30.70 -6.03
N LYS A 449 11.79 32.03 -6.06
CA LYS A 449 12.58 32.94 -6.90
C LYS A 449 14.05 32.95 -6.50
N VAL A 450 14.34 33.02 -5.20
CA VAL A 450 15.72 32.94 -4.70
C VAL A 450 16.35 31.59 -5.10
N LEU A 451 15.63 30.48 -4.92
CA LEU A 451 16.09 29.15 -5.32
C LEU A 451 16.39 29.08 -6.82
N GLN A 452 15.49 29.60 -7.65
CA GLN A 452 15.67 29.64 -9.11
C GLN A 452 16.92 30.43 -9.54
N GLU A 453 17.25 31.52 -8.83
CA GLU A 453 18.44 32.34 -9.10
C GLU A 453 19.73 31.74 -8.53
N THR A 454 19.67 31.10 -7.36
CA THR A 454 20.87 30.58 -6.66
C THR A 454 21.22 29.14 -6.99
N ASP A 455 20.22 28.31 -7.32
CA ASP A 455 20.35 26.88 -7.61
C ASP A 455 19.28 26.46 -8.64
N GLU A 456 19.54 26.84 -9.89
CA GLU A 456 18.67 26.52 -11.03
C GLU A 456 18.44 25.01 -11.19
N GLN A 457 19.43 24.18 -10.83
CA GLN A 457 19.30 22.73 -10.92
C GLN A 457 18.39 22.19 -9.82
N GLY A 458 18.54 22.65 -8.57
CA GLY A 458 17.64 22.30 -7.48
C GLY A 458 16.19 22.75 -7.72
N PHE A 459 15.99 23.89 -8.40
CA PHE A 459 14.67 24.32 -8.84
C PHE A 459 14.07 23.36 -9.88
N ARG A 460 14.85 22.98 -10.92
CA ARG A 460 14.41 22.00 -11.93
C ARG A 460 14.13 20.61 -11.36
N ASP A 461 14.92 20.18 -10.37
CA ASP A 461 14.70 18.92 -9.68
C ASP A 461 13.39 18.97 -8.87
N SER A 462 13.08 20.12 -8.28
CA SER A 462 11.80 20.36 -7.57
C SER A 462 10.60 20.32 -8.52
N GLU A 463 10.70 20.94 -9.71
CA GLU A 463 9.67 20.83 -10.75
C GLU A 463 9.44 19.37 -11.18
N THR A 464 10.54 18.64 -11.38
CA THR A 464 10.52 17.23 -11.75
C THR A 464 9.84 16.38 -10.68
N GLU A 465 10.13 16.65 -9.41
CA GLU A 465 9.54 15.93 -8.29
C GLU A 465 8.05 16.21 -8.14
N VAL A 466 7.63 17.47 -8.28
CA VAL A 466 6.19 17.82 -8.29
C VAL A 466 5.44 17.11 -9.42
N LEU A 467 6.00 17.06 -10.63
CA LEU A 467 5.38 16.35 -11.75
C LEU A 467 5.34 14.84 -11.53
N LYS A 468 6.37 14.22 -10.92
CA LYS A 468 6.34 12.81 -10.51
C LYS A 468 5.22 12.53 -9.51
N GLN A 469 5.04 13.41 -8.54
CA GLN A 469 3.98 13.27 -7.53
C GLN A 469 2.60 13.40 -8.18
N LEU A 470 2.37 14.41 -9.01
CA LEU A 470 1.10 14.62 -9.70
C LEU A 470 0.78 13.49 -10.69
N SER A 471 1.77 12.98 -11.43
CA SER A 471 1.57 11.86 -12.36
C SER A 471 1.25 10.53 -11.66
N SER A 472 1.61 10.38 -10.39
CA SER A 472 1.26 9.20 -9.57
C SER A 472 -0.21 9.19 -9.12
N MET A 473 -0.92 10.30 -9.32
CA MET A 473 -2.32 10.50 -8.95
C MET A 473 -3.24 10.41 -10.17
N GLY A 474 -4.46 9.89 -9.96
CA GLY A 474 -5.50 9.82 -11.00
C GLY A 474 -6.56 10.91 -10.86
N ARG A 475 -7.31 11.17 -11.94
CA ARG A 475 -8.40 12.15 -12.02
C ARG A 475 -7.97 13.58 -11.69
N LEU A 476 -6.82 13.98 -12.21
CA LEU A 476 -6.32 15.35 -12.08
C LEU A 476 -6.48 16.15 -13.37
N VAL A 477 -6.63 17.46 -13.24
CA VAL A 477 -6.33 18.43 -14.29
C VAL A 477 -5.21 19.32 -13.78
N VAL A 478 -4.04 19.22 -14.40
CA VAL A 478 -2.81 19.89 -13.96
C VAL A 478 -2.43 20.99 -14.95
N CYS A 479 -2.28 22.21 -14.46
CA CYS A 479 -1.55 23.25 -15.18
C CYS A 479 -0.06 23.08 -14.89
N ALA A 480 0.72 22.71 -15.90
CA ALA A 480 2.16 22.55 -15.78
C ALA A 480 2.91 23.67 -16.52
N GLY A 481 3.80 24.40 -15.86
CA GLY A 481 4.63 25.45 -16.47
C GLY A 481 5.49 24.95 -17.64
N ASP A 482 6.24 25.85 -18.29
CA ASP A 482 7.11 25.48 -19.39
C ASP A 482 8.31 24.62 -18.95
N GLY A 483 8.68 24.63 -17.66
CA GLY A 483 9.63 23.67 -17.08
C GLY A 483 9.25 22.19 -17.28
N ALA A 484 7.97 21.90 -17.52
CA ALA A 484 7.51 20.56 -17.84
C ALA A 484 7.99 20.03 -19.21
N VAL A 485 8.34 20.92 -20.16
CA VAL A 485 8.86 20.54 -21.50
C VAL A 485 10.36 20.77 -21.66
N GLN A 486 11.02 21.37 -20.67
CA GLN A 486 12.46 21.67 -20.73
C GLN A 486 13.36 20.46 -20.44
N SER A 487 12.81 19.37 -19.92
CA SER A 487 13.51 18.10 -19.68
C SER A 487 12.76 16.95 -20.32
N SER A 488 13.48 16.02 -20.96
CA SER A 488 12.91 14.80 -21.54
C SER A 488 12.21 13.94 -20.48
N THR A 489 12.67 13.98 -19.23
CA THR A 489 12.05 13.31 -18.09
C THR A 489 10.69 13.93 -17.76
N ASN A 490 10.59 15.26 -17.69
CA ASN A 490 9.34 15.95 -17.36
C ASN A 490 8.32 15.83 -18.48
N LEU A 491 8.79 15.88 -19.72
CA LEU A 491 7.96 15.66 -20.90
C LEU A 491 7.42 14.22 -20.91
N TYR A 492 8.26 13.23 -20.63
CA TYR A 492 7.84 11.85 -20.49
C TYR A 492 6.83 11.68 -19.35
N ILE A 493 7.08 12.23 -18.17
CA ILE A 493 6.14 12.18 -17.03
C ILE A 493 4.77 12.78 -17.41
N SER A 494 4.77 13.88 -18.14
CA SER A 494 3.56 14.59 -18.53
C SER A 494 2.81 13.93 -19.72
N LEU A 495 3.49 13.11 -20.53
CA LEU A 495 2.94 12.42 -21.70
C LEU A 495 2.66 10.92 -21.49
N ALA A 496 3.35 10.26 -20.55
CA ALA A 496 3.31 8.82 -20.30
C ALA A 496 1.97 8.31 -19.73
N LEU A 497 0.96 9.18 -19.66
CA LEU A 497 -0.42 8.81 -19.34
C LEU A 497 -1.31 8.69 -20.58
N SER A 498 -0.76 8.68 -21.79
CA SER A 498 -1.51 8.29 -22.99
C SER A 498 -1.63 6.76 -23.04
N CYS A 499 -2.83 6.24 -22.80
CA CYS A 499 -3.18 4.84 -23.08
C CYS A 499 -2.63 4.42 -24.45
N PRO A 500 -2.04 3.20 -24.63
CA PRO A 500 -1.54 2.73 -25.93
C PRO A 500 -2.59 2.61 -27.05
N HIS A 501 -3.87 2.91 -26.78
CA HIS A 501 -5.01 2.64 -27.67
C HIS A 501 -5.96 3.81 -27.93
N LEU A 502 -5.55 5.06 -27.64
CA LEU A 502 -6.29 6.25 -28.10
C LEU A 502 -5.40 7.10 -28.99
N PRO A 503 -5.81 7.46 -30.22
CA PRO A 503 -5.05 8.38 -31.05
C PRO A 503 -4.94 9.71 -30.30
N SER A 504 -3.71 10.18 -30.15
CA SER A 504 -3.35 11.46 -29.56
C SER A 504 -4.19 12.59 -30.18
N VAL A 505 -5.11 13.15 -29.40
CA VAL A 505 -5.76 14.43 -29.75
C VAL A 505 -4.91 15.53 -29.12
N SER A 506 -4.03 16.12 -29.92
CA SER A 506 -3.43 17.41 -29.62
C SER A 506 -4.51 18.49 -29.78
N ILE A 507 -4.77 19.28 -28.74
CA ILE A 507 -5.48 20.56 -28.85
C ILE A 507 -4.45 21.68 -28.70
#